data_AF-A0A4R7B234-F1
#
_entry.id   AF-A0A4R7B234-F1
#
_cell.length_a   1.000
_cell.length_b   1.000
_cell.length_c   1.000
_cell.angle_alpha   90.00
_cell.angle_beta   90.00
_cell.angle_gamma   90.00
#
_symmetry.space_group_name_H-M   'P 1'
#
loop_
_entity.id
_entity.type
_entity.pdbx_description
1 polymer ?
#
loop_
_entity_poly.entity_id
_entity_poly.type
_entity_poly.pdbx_seq_one_letter_code
_entity_poly.pdbx_strand_id
1 'polypeptide(L)' 'MATNLVVRNVDEEVAAALKLQAAEHGRSMEAEHRAILKEVLARPKRRSFSEVLAQMPNVGEDADFERSRS' A
#
# COMPACT_ATOMS: atom_id res chain seq x y z
N MET A 1 -10.98 11.10 -15.75
CA MET A 1 -10.98 10.26 -16.97
C MET A 1 -10.86 8.82 -16.53
N ALA A 2 -11.81 7.94 -16.85
CA ALA A 2 -11.68 6.51 -16.55
C ALA A 2 -10.71 5.87 -17.54
N THR A 3 -9.67 5.21 -17.05
CA THR A 3 -8.68 4.48 -17.86
C THR A 3 -9.01 2.99 -17.82
N ASN A 4 -9.31 2.39 -18.98
CA ASN A 4 -9.52 0.95 -19.10
C ASN A 4 -8.17 0.23 -19.22
N LEU A 5 -7.93 -0.77 -18.37
CA LEU A 5 -6.74 -1.61 -18.39
C LEU A 5 -7.14 -3.02 -18.85
N VAL A 6 -6.49 -3.53 -19.90
CA VAL A 6 -6.69 -4.89 -20.38
C VAL A 6 -5.37 -5.65 -20.26
N VAL A 7 -5.35 -6.68 -19.43
CA VAL A 7 -4.19 -7.57 -19.27
C VAL A 7 -4.40 -8.79 -20.17
N ARG A 8 -3.41 -9.10 -21.02
CA ARG A 8 -3.44 -10.25 -21.93
C ARG A 8 -2.39 -11.26 -21.48
N ASN A 9 -2.57 -12.53 -21.87
CA ASN A 9 -1.66 -13.63 -21.53
C ASN A 9 -1.43 -13.79 -20.03
N VAL A 10 -2.51 -13.83 -19.26
CA VAL A 10 -2.45 -14.17 -17.83
C VAL A 10 -2.35 -15.69 -17.70
N ASP A 11 -1.45 -16.17 -16.85
CA ASP A 11 -1.32 -17.59 -16.55
C ASP A 11 -2.65 -18.17 -16.05
N GLU A 12 -2.97 -19.37 -16.51
CA GLU A 12 -4.26 -20.01 -16.22
C GLU A 12 -4.45 -20.25 -14.71
N GLU A 13 -3.38 -20.57 -13.99
CA GLU A 13 -3.37 -20.69 -12.54
C GLU A 13 -3.75 -19.38 -11.84
N VAL A 14 -3.26 -18.24 -12.34
CA VAL A 14 -3.56 -16.91 -11.80
C VAL A 14 -5.01 -16.53 -12.09
N ALA A 15 -5.51 -16.82 -13.29
CA ALA A 15 -6.91 -16.59 -13.64
C ALA A 15 -7.86 -17.46 -12.80
N ALA A 16 -7.49 -18.71 -12.52
CA ALA A 16 -8.25 -19.62 -11.67
C ALA A 16 -8.29 -19.13 -10.20
N ALA A 17 -7.14 -18.75 -9.65
CA ALA A 17 -7.05 -18.19 -8.29
C ALA A 17 -7.87 -16.91 -8.16
N LEU A 18 -7.80 -16.00 -9.15
CA LEU A 18 -8.58 -14.77 -9.16
C LEU A 18 -10.09 -15.03 -9.20
N LYS A 19 -10.53 -16.04 -9.96
CA LYS A 19 -11.94 -16.45 -10.02
C LYS A 19 -12.43 -16.98 -8.69
N LEU A 20 -11.61 -17.77 -8.00
CA LEU A 20 -11.93 -18.31 -6.67
C LEU A 20 -12.06 -17.18 -5.64
N GLN A 21 -11.07 -16.28 -5.57
CA GLN A 21 -11.13 -15.13 -4.66
C GLN A 21 -12.32 -14.21 -4.95
N ALA A 22 -12.63 -13.98 -6.22
CA ALA A 22 -13.80 -13.18 -6.60
C ALA A 22 -15.10 -13.82 -6.10
N ALA A 23 -15.23 -15.14 -6.19
CA ALA A 23 -16.39 -15.87 -5.67
C ALA A 23 -16.48 -15.80 -4.14
N GLU A 24 -15.36 -15.96 -3.42
CA GLU A 24 -15.30 -15.83 -1.97
C GLU A 24 -15.69 -14.44 -1.48
N HIS A 25 -15.25 -13.40 -2.19
CA HIS A 25 -15.57 -12.01 -1.86
C HIS A 25 -16.94 -11.54 -2.39
N GLY A 26 -17.67 -12.39 -3.13
CA GLY A 26 -18.95 -12.04 -3.74
C GLY A 26 -18.86 -10.94 -4.80
N ARG A 27 -17.72 -10.85 -5.51
CA ARG A 27 -17.43 -9.83 -6.52
C ARG A 27 -17.30 -10.43 -7.91
N SER A 28 -17.46 -9.60 -8.94
CA SER A 28 -17.06 -9.99 -10.28
C SER A 28 -15.54 -10.07 -10.38
N MET A 29 -15.03 -10.88 -11.31
CA MET A 29 -13.59 -11.03 -11.54
C MET A 29 -12.91 -9.68 -11.83
N GLU A 30 -13.56 -8.79 -12.58
CA GLU A 30 -13.05 -7.45 -12.86
C GLU A 30 -13.02 -6.56 -11.60
N ALA A 31 -14.05 -6.67 -10.74
CA ALA A 31 -14.09 -5.91 -9.50
C ALA A 31 -13.01 -6.38 -8.51
N GLU A 32 -12.78 -7.70 -8.43
CA GLU A 32 -11.71 -8.26 -7.61
C GLU A 32 -10.33 -7.88 -8.15
N HIS A 33 -10.13 -7.94 -9.46
CA HIS A 33 -8.91 -7.48 -10.11
C HIS A 33 -8.60 -6.02 -9.78
N ARG A 34 -9.61 -5.13 -9.87
CA ARG A 34 -9.46 -3.71 -9.49
C ARG A 34 -9.17 -3.55 -7.99
N ALA A 35 -9.78 -4.38 -7.14
CA ALA A 35 -9.54 -4.33 -5.70
C ALA A 35 -8.08 -4.66 -5.36
N ILE A 36 -7.54 -5.75 -5.94
CA ILE A 36 -6.14 -6.16 -5.75
C ILE A 36 -5.18 -5.07 -6.27
N LEU A 37 -5.42 -4.54 -7.47
CA LEU A 37 -4.59 -3.45 -8.00
C LEU A 37 -4.62 -2.22 -7.09
N LYS A 38 -5.80 -1.86 -6.57
CA LYS A 38 -5.93 -0.75 -5.63
C LYS A 38 -5.21 -1.05 -4.31
N GLU A 39 -5.32 -2.26 -3.78
CA GLU A 39 -4.65 -2.63 -2.52
C GLU A 39 -3.13 -2.57 -2.65
N VAL A 40 -2.58 -3.04 -3.76
CA VAL A 40 -1.13 -3.08 -3.99
C VAL A 40 -0.59 -1.68 -4.32
N LEU A 41 -1.28 -0.93 -5.19
CA LEU A 41 -0.79 0.35 -5.72
C LEU A 41 -1.23 1.57 -4.90
N ALA A 42 -2.37 1.52 -4.22
CA ALA A 42 -2.85 2.62 -3.38
C ALA A 42 -2.31 2.55 -1.95
N ARG A 43 -1.31 1.71 -1.68
CA ARG A 43 -0.56 1.78 -0.43
C ARG A 43 -0.05 3.22 -0.28
N PRO A 44 -0.32 3.91 0.84
CA PRO A 44 0.20 5.25 1.04
C PRO A 44 1.70 5.19 0.84
N LYS A 45 2.25 6.14 0.04
CA LYS A 45 3.70 6.26 -0.14
C LYS A 45 4.33 6.08 1.22
N ARG A 46 5.17 5.05 1.37
CA ARG A 46 5.95 4.88 2.58
C ARG A 46 6.81 6.14 2.69
N ARG A 47 6.45 7.01 3.62
CA ARG A 47 7.28 8.16 3.98
C ARG A 47 8.59 7.56 4.46
N SER A 48 9.69 7.99 3.87
CA SER A 48 11.02 7.68 4.36
C SER A 48 11.12 8.15 5.82
N PHE A 49 11.98 7.48 6.59
CA PHE A 49 12.26 7.88 7.96
C PHE A 49 12.65 9.38 8.05
N SER A 50 13.45 9.85 7.08
CA SER A 50 13.80 11.27 6.93
C SER A 50 12.61 12.20 6.69
N GLU A 51 11.63 11.80 5.86
CA GLU A 51 10.42 12.62 5.62
C GLU A 51 9.55 12.73 6.87
N VAL A 52 9.54 11.69 7.71
CA VAL A 52 8.83 11.71 9.00
C VAL A 52 9.55 12.63 9.97
N LEU A 53 10.88 12.52 10.08
CA LEU A 53 11.69 13.40 10.94
C LEU A 53 11.57 14.88 10.54
N ALA A 54 11.56 15.18 9.24
CA ALA A 54 11.42 16.56 8.75
C ALA A 54 10.05 17.19 9.05
N GLN A 55 9.03 16.38 9.35
CA GLN A 55 7.70 16.85 9.77
C GLN A 55 7.59 17.05 11.29
N MET A 56 8.58 16.62 12.07
CA MET A 56 8.56 16.82 13.51
C MET A 56 8.70 18.32 13.82
N PRO A 57 7.81 18.90 14.65
CA PRO A 57 7.93 20.29 15.04
C PRO A 57 9.23 20.49 15.84
N ASN A 58 9.80 21.69 15.77
CA ASN A 58 10.92 22.03 16.64
C ASN A 58 10.43 22.05 18.09
N VAL A 59 10.85 21.07 18.88
CA VAL A 59 10.40 20.83 20.26
C VAL A 59 11.34 21.46 21.32
N GLY A 60 12.36 22.20 20.90
CA GLY A 60 13.30 22.88 21.79
C GLY A 60 14.64 22.18 21.87
N GLU A 61 15.38 22.42 22.95
CA GLU A 61 16.68 21.80 23.19
C GLU A 61 16.46 20.50 23.97
N ASP A 62 17.01 19.41 23.43
CA ASP A 62 16.91 18.00 23.87
C ASP A 62 17.50 17.75 25.29
N ALA A 63 17.16 18.58 26.27
CA ALA A 63 17.69 18.57 27.63
C ALA A 63 17.32 17.28 28.39
N ASP A 64 16.21 16.65 28.01
CA ASP A 64 15.78 15.33 28.49
C ASP A 64 16.66 14.18 27.99
N PHE A 65 17.47 14.40 26.95
CA PHE A 65 18.44 13.44 26.43
C PHE A 65 19.86 13.62 26.99
N GLU A 66 20.09 14.60 27.87
CA GLU A 66 21.39 14.80 28.49
C GLU A 66 21.78 13.56 29.32
N ARG A 67 22.86 12.89 28.90
CA ARG A 67 23.45 11.81 29.70
C ARG A 67 24.10 12.40 30.93
N SER A 68 23.48 12.17 32.09
CA SER A 68 24.16 12.36 33.37
C SER A 68 25.38 11.44 33.40
N ARG A 69 26.57 12.04 33.33
CA ARG A 69 27.81 11.32 33.65
C ARG A 69 27.89 11.23 35.17
N SER A 70 27.66 10.03 35.70
CA SER A 70 28.11 9.61 37.03
C SER A 70 29.51 9.02 36.95
#